data_AF-A0A3A9KCG5-F1
#
_entry.id   AF-A0A3A9KCG5-F1
#
_cell.length_a   1.000
_cell.length_b   1.000
_cell.length_c   1.000
_cell.angle_alpha   90.00
_cell.angle_beta   90.00
_cell.angle_gamma   90.00
#
_symmetry.space_group_name_H-M   'P 1'
#
loop_
_entity.id
_entity.type
_entity.pdbx_description
1 polymer ?
#
loop_
_entity_poly.entity_id
_entity_poly.type
_entity_poly.pdbx_seq_one_letter_code
_entity_poly.pdbx_strand_id
1 'polypeptide(L)' 'MEQVRIGIIGVGNMGIAHASYLDQGEINGAVLTAILDHNKEQADSFVEKLNKDLQVFTDMVG' A
#
# COMPACT_ATOMS: atom_id res chain seq x y z
N MET A 1 -18.55 -7.23 -9.81
CA MET A 1 -17.15 -7.61 -10.11
C MET A 1 -16.43 -7.74 -8.78
N GLU A 2 -15.68 -8.81 -8.58
CA GLU A 2 -14.79 -8.90 -7.42
C GLU A 2 -13.60 -7.95 -7.64
N GLN A 3 -13.25 -7.18 -6.60
CA GLN A 3 -12.07 -6.32 -6.62
C GLN A 3 -10.86 -7.15 -6.20
N VAL A 4 -9.77 -7.04 -6.94
CA VAL A 4 -8.47 -7.62 -6.59
C VAL A 4 -7.86 -6.76 -5.49
N ARG A 5 -7.61 -7.38 -4.33
CA ARG A 5 -6.94 -6.75 -3.20
C ARG A 5 -5.43 -6.82 -3.42
N ILE A 6 -4.77 -5.67 -3.42
CA ILE A 6 -3.34 -5.54 -3.69
C ILE A 6 -2.60 -5.22 -2.40
N GLY A 7 -1.50 -5.93 -2.19
CA GLY A 7 -0.48 -5.62 -1.19
C GLY A 7 0.81 -5.16 -1.88
N ILE A 8 1.48 -4.15 -1.34
CA ILE A 8 2.78 -3.68 -1.83
C ILE A 8 3.87 -3.99 -0.80
N ILE A 9 4.94 -4.66 -1.22
CA ILE A 9 6.12 -4.91 -0.40
C ILE A 9 7.24 -3.96 -0.85
N GLY A 10 7.68 -3.09 0.06
CA GLY A 10 8.63 -2.01 -0.16
C GLY A 10 7.93 -0.69 -0.53
N VAL A 11 8.02 0.32 0.33
CA VAL A 11 7.51 1.69 0.10
C VAL A 11 8.63 2.69 -0.20
N GLY A 12 9.60 2.26 -1.01
CA GLY A 12 10.50 3.18 -1.72
C GLY A 12 9.78 3.92 -2.86
N ASN A 13 10.55 4.67 -3.68
CA ASN A 13 9.99 5.50 -4.76
C ASN A 13 9.00 4.76 -5.69
N MET A 14 9.31 3.51 -6.07
CA MET A 14 8.44 2.70 -6.94
C MET A 14 7.17 2.24 -6.21
N GLY A 15 7.29 1.81 -4.96
CA GLY A 15 6.15 1.38 -4.15
C GLY A 15 5.17 2.52 -3.91
N ILE A 16 5.68 3.72 -3.60
CA ILE A 16 4.89 4.94 -3.42
C ILE A 16 4.14 5.30 -4.70
N ALA A 17 4.81 5.29 -5.86
CA ALA A 17 4.18 5.61 -7.14
C ALA A 17 3.04 4.63 -7.46
N HIS A 18 3.26 3.33 -7.22
CA HIS A 18 2.24 2.30 -7.46
C HIS A 18 1.06 2.38 -6.49
N ALA A 19 1.36 2.59 -5.21
CA ALA A 19 0.33 2.76 -4.20
C ALA A 19 -0.53 4.00 -4.46
N SER A 20 0.04 5.08 -4.99
CA SER A 20 -0.68 6.34 -5.26
C SER A 20 -1.78 6.19 -6.31
N TYR A 21 -1.52 5.55 -7.46
CA TYR A 21 -2.56 5.36 -8.48
C TYR A 21 -3.61 4.31 -8.05
N LEU A 22 -3.23 3.34 -7.20
CA LEU A 22 -4.17 2.38 -6.61
C LEU A 22 -5.08 3.06 -5.59
N ASP A 23 -4.55 4.01 -4.80
CA ASP A 23 -5.35 4.77 -3.86
C ASP A 23 -6.36 5.68 -4.58
N GLN A 24 -5.91 6.34 -5.66
CA GLN A 24 -6.73 7.20 -6.51
C GLN A 24 -7.77 6.43 -7.36
N GLY A 25 -7.72 5.09 -7.37
CA GLY A 25 -8.69 4.27 -8.11
C GLY A 25 -8.49 4.31 -9.62
N GLU A 26 -7.29 4.62 -10.10
CA GLU A 26 -6.98 4.68 -11.53
C GLU A 26 -6.99 3.29 -12.20
N ILE A 27 -6.83 2.22 -11.39
CA ILE A 27 -6.92 0.83 -11.87
C ILE A 27 -8.28 0.25 -11.52
N ASN A 28 -9.12 0.09 -12.55
CA ASN A 28 -10.42 -0.54 -12.41
C ASN A 28 -10.30 -1.97 -11.88
N GLY A 29 -11.07 -2.27 -10.84
CA GLY A 29 -11.12 -3.61 -10.24
C GLY A 29 -9.93 -3.93 -9.33
N ALA A 30 -9.07 -2.97 -8.99
CA ALA A 30 -8.00 -3.14 -8.01
C ALA A 30 -8.17 -2.18 -6.83
N VAL A 31 -7.80 -2.64 -5.64
CA VAL A 31 -7.80 -1.82 -4.42
C VAL A 31 -6.56 -2.14 -3.59
N LEU A 32 -5.81 -1.09 -3.19
CA LEU A 32 -4.73 -1.23 -2.23
C LEU A 32 -5.31 -1.51 -0.84
N THR A 33 -4.89 -2.59 -0.20
CA THR A 33 -5.38 -2.98 1.13
C THR A 33 -4.26 -3.20 2.15
N ALA A 34 -3.01 -3.37 1.70
CA ALA A 34 -1.89 -3.62 2.59
C ALA A 34 -0.58 -3.07 2.03
N ILE A 35 0.33 -2.72 2.94
CA ILE A 35 1.72 -2.43 2.62
C ILE A 35 2.66 -3.16 3.58
N LEU A 36 3.89 -3.42 3.15
CA LEU A 36 4.96 -3.93 3.99
C LEU A 36 6.23 -3.14 3.76
N ASP A 37 6.87 -2.66 4.83
CA ASP A 37 8.25 -2.16 4.76
C ASP A 37 8.96 -2.35 6.10
N HIS A 38 10.22 -2.79 6.06
CA HIS A 38 11.07 -2.94 7.23
C HIS A 38 11.32 -1.61 7.98
N ASN A 39 11.24 -0.48 7.30
CA ASN A 39 11.30 0.84 7.92
C ASN A 39 9.90 1.28 8.34
N LYS A 40 9.57 1.04 9.61
CA LYS A 40 8.28 1.39 10.19
C LYS A 40 7.92 2.87 10.03
N GLU A 41 8.86 3.78 10.26
CA GLU A 41 8.61 5.22 10.14
C GLU A 41 8.25 5.62 8.71
N GLN A 42 8.92 5.02 7.72
CA GLN A 42 8.60 5.23 6.31
C GLN A 42 7.20 4.69 5.96
N ALA A 43 6.85 3.49 6.44
CA ALA A 43 5.54 2.89 6.22
C ALA A 43 4.41 3.73 6.83
N ASP A 44 4.59 4.17 8.09
CA ASP A 44 3.61 4.99 8.80
C ASP A 44 3.42 6.35 8.11
N SER A 45 4.52 7.06 7.80
CA SER A 45 4.47 8.35 7.09
C SER A 45 3.83 8.24 5.70
N PHE A 46 3.94 7.08 5.06
CA PHE A 46 3.29 6.83 3.79
C PHE A 46 1.79 6.63 3.97
N VAL A 47 1.37 5.82 4.93
CA VAL A 47 -0.06 5.54 5.20
C VAL A 47 -0.80 6.79 5.65
N GLU A 48 -0.17 7.66 6.45
CA GLU A 48 -0.75 8.97 6.83
C GLU A 48 -1.12 9.86 5.64
N LYS A 49 -0.45 9.69 4.49
CA LYS A 49 -0.72 10.45 3.27
C LYS A 49 -1.82 9.83 2.41
N LEU A 50 -2.24 8.60 2.70
CA LEU A 50 -3.26 7.89 1.97
C LEU A 50 -4.62 8.06 2.63
N ASN A 51 -5.68 8.17 1.83
CA ASN A 51 -7.03 8.42 2.34
C ASN A 51 -7.77 7.12 2.74
N LYS A 52 -7.03 6.09 3.17
CA LYS A 52 -7.58 4.75 3.44
C LYS A 52 -6.93 4.10 4.65
N ASP A 53 -7.73 3.30 5.33
CA ASP A 53 -7.25 2.39 6.36
C ASP A 53 -6.54 1.21 5.68
N LEU A 54 -5.21 1.16 5.83
CA LEU A 54 -4.35 0.14 5.23
C LEU A 54 -3.75 -0.73 6.32
N GLN A 55 -3.68 -2.03 6.04
CA GLN A 55 -2.92 -2.91 6.91
C GLN A 55 -1.41 -2.71 6.68
N VAL A 56 -0.70 -2.33 7.73
CA VAL A 56 0.75 -2.09 7.69
C VAL A 56 1.48 -3.26 8.33
N PHE A 57 2.40 -3.85 7.58
CA PHE A 57 3.30 -4.90 8.06
C PHE A 57 4.74 -4.36 8.09
N THR A 58 5.52 -4.80 9.06
CA THR A 58 6.94 -4.42 9.19
C THR A 58 7.88 -5.63 9.18
N ASP A 59 7.31 -6.83 9.16
CA ASP A 59 7.99 -8.10 9.17
C ASP A 59 7.39 -9.04 8.12
N MET A 60 8.26 -9.85 7.51
CA MET A 60 7.85 -10.90 6.57
C MET A 60 7.69 -12.19 7.36
N VAL A 61 6.62 -12.31 8.13
CA VAL A 61 6.23 -13.58 8.76
C VAL A 61 4.97 -14.09 8.08
N GLY A 62 5.10 -15.24 7.42
CA GLY A 62 4.02 -15.92 6.70
C GLY A 62 3.08 -16.69 7.62
#